data_AF-A0ABD2CH10-F1
#
_entry.id   AF-A0ABD2CH10-F1
#
_cell.length_a   1.000
_cell.length_b   1.000
_cell.length_c   1.000
_cell.angle_alpha   90.00
_cell.angle_beta   90.00
_cell.angle_gamma   90.00
#
_symmetry.space_group_name_H-M   'P 1'
#
loop_
_entity.id
_entity.type
_entity.pdbx_description
1 polymer ?
#
loop_
_entity_poly.entity_id
_entity_poly.type
_entity_poly.pdbx_seq_one_letter_code
_entity_poly.pdbx_strand_id
1 'polypeptide(L)'
;MACWIFERFIVVRLNTSVRSALYVVIYIRGFAAPRGRPFTYERHALVARISCSFLYLLVSWMRKRDMHILSAGILMYTSDLRFLVIHPENSENWTLQIKSPQERDSGVYECQVSTEPKMSLNYTLNVVGE
;
A
#
# COMPACT_ATOMS: atom_id res chain seq x y z
N MET A 1 9.45 10.83 -20.92
CA MET A 1 9.39 9.66 -20.04
C MET A 1 8.13 8.89 -20.41
N ALA A 2 8.26 7.74 -21.06
CA ALA A 2 7.10 6.91 -21.44
C ALA A 2 7.33 5.52 -20.83
N CYS A 3 6.54 5.18 -19.81
CA CYS A 3 6.52 3.84 -19.22
C CYS A 3 5.50 3.01 -20.02
N TRP A 4 5.99 2.15 -20.91
CA TRP A 4 5.14 1.24 -21.67
C TRP A 4 4.93 -0.04 -20.87
N ILE A 5 3.68 -0.33 -20.51
CA ILE A 5 3.28 -1.60 -19.91
C ILE A 5 2.99 -2.56 -21.05
N PHE A 6 3.90 -3.48 -21.35
CA PHE A 6 3.62 -4.66 -22.17
C PHE A 6 3.79 -5.91 -21.31
N GLU A 7 2.71 -6.68 -21.19
CA GLU A 7 2.65 -8.08 -20.75
C GLU A 7 3.58 -8.56 -19.63
N ARG A 8 3.33 -8.12 -18.38
CA ARG A 8 3.87 -8.71 -17.13
C ARG A 8 5.34 -8.41 -16.78
N PHE A 9 5.98 -7.41 -17.40
CA PHE A 9 7.33 -6.98 -17.01
C PHE A 9 7.42 -5.47 -16.83
N ILE A 10 8.10 -5.03 -15.77
CA ILE A 10 8.51 -3.63 -15.62
C ILE A 10 9.98 -3.56 -16.04
N VAL A 11 10.24 -2.79 -17.10
CA VAL A 11 11.59 -2.51 -17.61
C VAL A 11 12.01 -1.13 -17.13
N VAL A 12 12.92 -1.07 -16.16
CA VAL A 12 13.43 0.20 -15.60
C VAL A 12 14.75 0.54 -16.30
N ARG A 13 14.88 1.77 -16.81
CA ARG A 13 16.13 2.31 -17.37
C ARG A 13 16.92 3.01 -16.26
N LEU A 14 18.03 2.43 -15.82
CA LEU A 14 18.93 3.11 -14.89
C LEU A 14 19.77 4.14 -15.66
N ASN A 15 19.72 5.40 -15.23
CA ASN A 15 20.52 6.48 -15.82
C ASN A 15 21.89 6.53 -15.12
N THR A 16 22.83 5.70 -15.57
CA THR A 16 24.24 5.83 -15.20
C THR A 16 24.96 6.65 -16.28
N SER A 17 25.87 7.54 -15.87
CA SER A 17 26.61 8.51 -16.71
C SER A 17 27.46 7.90 -17.85
N VAL A 18 27.46 6.57 -17.98
CA VAL A 18 28.22 5.83 -18.98
C VAL A 18 27.24 5.41 -20.07
N ARG A 19 27.61 5.54 -21.36
CA ARG A 19 26.76 5.38 -22.57
C ARG A 19 26.05 4.03 -22.77
N SER A 20 25.93 3.20 -21.74
CA SER A 20 25.25 1.90 -21.76
C SER A 20 24.05 1.94 -20.81
N ALA A 21 22.86 2.16 -21.37
CA ALA A 21 21.61 2.04 -20.62
C ALA A 21 21.41 0.58 -20.19
N LEU A 22 21.53 0.29 -18.90
CA LEU A 22 21.19 -1.02 -18.34
C LEU A 22 19.68 -1.06 -18.11
N TYR A 23 19.01 -2.01 -18.77
CA TYR A 23 17.60 -2.31 -18.59
C TYR A 23 17.47 -3.42 -17.55
N VAL A 24 16.91 -3.10 -16.39
CA VAL A 24 16.63 -4.10 -15.35
C VAL A 24 15.23 -4.63 -15.56
N VAL A 25 15.10 -5.95 -15.76
CA VAL A 25 13.83 -6.66 -15.88
C VAL A 25 13.43 -7.14 -14.48
N ILE A 26 12.49 -6.44 -13.84
CA ILE A 26 11.98 -6.84 -12.53
C ILE A 26 10.81 -7.82 -12.74
N TYR A 27 11.03 -9.08 -12.37
CA TYR A 27 10.02 -10.14 -12.40
C TYR A 27 9.11 -10.03 -11.17
N ILE A 28 7.92 -9.46 -11.33
CA ILE A 28 6.87 -9.51 -10.30
C ILE A 28 5.91 -10.63 -10.67
N ARG A 29 6.06 -11.81 -10.05
CA ARG A 29 5.04 -12.87 -10.13
C ARG A 29 3.77 -12.36 -9.46
N GLY A 30 2.71 -12.18 -10.25
CA GLY A 30 1.33 -12.17 -9.76
C GLY A 30 0.82 -10.86 -9.16
N PHE A 31 0.78 -9.78 -9.94
CA PHE A 31 -0.05 -8.63 -9.57
C PHE A 31 -1.45 -8.76 -10.17
N ALA A 32 -2.23 -9.70 -9.64
CA ALA A 32 -3.68 -9.53 -9.66
C ALA A 32 -3.98 -8.49 -8.58
N ALA A 33 -4.08 -7.22 -8.95
CA ALA A 33 -4.69 -6.23 -8.06
C ALA A 33 -6.05 -6.82 -7.66
N PRO A 34 -6.29 -7.18 -6.38
CA PRO A 34 -7.62 -7.52 -5.99
C PRO A 34 -8.43 -6.27 -6.32
N ARG A 35 -9.46 -6.38 -7.16
CA ARG A 35 -10.51 -5.35 -7.16
C ARG A 35 -10.97 -5.31 -5.72
N GLY A 36 -10.46 -4.35 -4.96
CA GLY A 36 -10.68 -4.28 -3.53
C GLY A 36 -12.17 -4.28 -3.34
N ARG A 37 -12.72 -5.38 -2.83
CA ARG A 37 -14.11 -5.35 -2.40
C ARG A 37 -14.17 -4.25 -1.34
N PRO A 38 -15.16 -3.35 -1.39
CA PRO A 38 -15.34 -2.40 -0.32
C PRO A 38 -15.40 -3.18 0.99
N PHE A 39 -14.46 -2.89 1.90
CA PHE A 39 -14.48 -3.50 3.22
C PHE A 39 -15.53 -2.74 4.02
N THR A 40 -16.70 -3.34 4.16
CA THR A 40 -17.76 -2.85 5.04
C THR A 40 -17.46 -3.33 6.44
N TYR A 41 -17.29 -2.39 7.36
CA TYR A 41 -17.00 -2.64 8.75
C TYR A 41 -18.23 -2.41 9.62
N GLU A 42 -18.62 -3.41 10.42
CA GLU A 42 -19.72 -3.33 11.37
C GLU A 42 -19.23 -2.86 12.75
N ARG A 43 -20.02 -2.03 13.45
CA ARG A 43 -19.67 -1.39 14.73
C ARG A 43 -19.26 -2.36 15.86
N HIS A 44 -19.63 -3.65 15.76
CA HIS A 44 -19.30 -4.69 16.73
C HIS A 44 -17.90 -5.28 16.58
N ALA A 45 -17.27 -5.14 15.41
CA ALA A 45 -15.84 -5.35 15.33
C ALA A 45 -15.17 -4.22 16.13
N LEU A 46 -14.10 -4.51 16.87
CA LEU A 46 -13.32 -3.51 17.60
C LEU A 46 -12.11 -3.02 16.79
N VAL A 47 -11.82 -3.68 15.66
CA VAL A 47 -10.59 -3.49 14.90
C VAL A 47 -10.84 -3.71 13.40
N ALA A 48 -10.54 -2.69 12.58
CA ALA A 48 -10.47 -2.82 11.12
C ALA A 48 -9.03 -3.17 10.69
N ARG A 49 -8.89 -4.00 9.64
CA ARG A 49 -7.59 -4.41 9.10
C ARG A 49 -7.58 -4.31 7.58
N ILE A 50 -6.56 -3.65 7.04
CA ILE A 50 -6.33 -3.51 5.60
C ILE A 50 -4.99 -4.16 5.30
N SER A 51 -5.03 -5.29 4.59
CA SER A 51 -3.83 -6.08 4.26
C SER A 51 -3.37 -5.81 2.83
N CYS A 52 -2.06 -5.63 2.69
CA CYS A 52 -1.37 -5.37 1.45
C CYS A 52 -0.12 -6.26 1.37
N SER A 53 0.15 -6.87 0.22
CA SER A 53 1.25 -7.82 0.07
C SER A 53 2.24 -7.33 -0.99
N PHE A 54 3.47 -7.08 -0.56
CA PHE A 54 4.59 -6.71 -1.44
C PHE A 54 5.85 -7.43 -0.98
N LEU A 55 6.41 -8.25 -1.86
CA LEU A 55 7.60 -9.06 -1.58
C LEU A 55 8.87 -8.19 -1.64
N TYR A 56 9.73 -8.29 -0.63
CA TYR A 56 11.04 -7.60 -0.52
C TYR A 56 11.01 -6.07 -0.56
N LEU A 57 9.84 -5.44 -0.36
CA LEU A 57 9.70 -3.99 -0.43
C LEU A 57 9.11 -3.42 0.85
N LEU A 58 9.62 -2.25 1.24
CA LEU A 58 9.07 -1.48 2.35
C LEU A 58 7.80 -0.75 1.89
N VAL A 59 6.68 -1.05 2.53
CA VAL A 59 5.37 -0.47 2.26
C VAL A 59 5.16 0.78 3.10
N SER A 60 4.55 1.82 2.52
CA SER A 60 4.01 2.95 3.26
C SER A 60 2.50 3.03 3.11
N TRP A 61 1.83 3.41 4.20
CA TRP A 61 0.39 3.62 4.22
C TRP A 61 0.10 5.12 4.17
N MET A 62 -0.78 5.49 3.26
CA MET A 62 -1.21 6.86 3.06
C MET A 62 -2.73 6.93 3.03
N ARG A 63 -3.28 7.98 3.63
CA ARG A 63 -4.68 8.31 3.49
C ARG A 63 -4.88 9.22 2.27
N LYS A 64 -5.71 8.81 1.31
CA LYS A 64 -5.85 9.54 0.04
C LYS A 64 -6.59 10.87 0.17
N ARG A 65 -7.53 11.00 1.12
CA ARG A 65 -8.38 12.19 1.22
C ARG A 65 -7.59 13.48 1.47
N ASP A 66 -6.52 13.39 2.25
CA ASP A 66 -5.68 14.49 2.75
C ASP A 66 -4.20 14.27 2.41
N MET A 67 -3.88 13.21 1.65
CA MET A 67 -2.53 12.78 1.30
C MET A 67 -1.61 12.62 2.53
N HIS A 68 -2.20 12.31 3.69
CA HIS A 68 -1.46 12.18 4.94
C HIS A 68 -0.78 10.81 5.02
N ILE A 69 0.52 10.81 5.28
CA ILE A 69 1.30 9.59 5.50
C ILE A 69 1.00 9.08 6.91
N LEU A 70 0.45 7.87 6.99
CA LEU A 70 0.14 7.23 8.28
C LEU A 70 1.36 6.49 8.82
N SER A 71 2.07 5.78 7.95
CA SER A 71 3.27 5.01 8.28
C SER A 71 4.18 4.78 7.08
N ALA A 72 5.46 4.55 7.35
CA ALA A 72 6.41 3.97 6.40
C ALA A 72 7.10 2.77 7.03
N GLY A 73 6.85 1.58 6.49
CA GLY A 73 7.19 0.32 7.12
C GLY A 73 6.50 0.20 8.49
N ILE A 74 7.29 -0.14 9.50
CA ILE A 74 6.84 -0.23 10.89
C ILE A 74 6.81 1.13 11.62
N LEU A 75 7.35 2.19 11.00
CA LEU A 75 7.41 3.52 11.60
C LEU A 75 6.08 4.25 11.38
N MET A 76 5.44 4.69 12.46
CA MET A 76 4.20 5.46 12.44
C MET A 76 4.51 6.97 12.37
N TYR A 77 3.87 7.68 11.44
CA TYR A 77 3.95 9.15 11.30
C TYR A 77 2.75 9.87 11.90
N THR A 78 1.59 9.20 11.97
CA THR A 78 0.42 9.74 12.66
C THR A 78 0.61 9.67 14.17
N SER A 79 0.09 10.66 14.88
CA SER A 79 0.02 10.68 16.36
C SER A 79 -1.18 9.91 16.91
N ASP A 80 -2.11 9.49 16.04
CA ASP A 80 -3.29 8.73 16.44
C ASP A 80 -2.94 7.27 16.75
N LEU A 81 -2.95 6.92 18.04
CA LEU A 81 -2.62 5.60 18.59
C LEU A 81 -3.56 4.47 18.13
N ARG A 82 -4.68 4.80 17.50
CA ARG A 82 -5.61 3.82 16.92
C ARG A 82 -5.01 3.13 15.70
N PHE A 83 -4.14 3.82 14.97
CA PHE A 83 -3.46 3.29 13.79
C PHE A 83 -2.21 2.54 14.20
N LEU A 84 -2.08 1.32 13.70
CA LEU A 84 -0.91 0.47 13.91
C LEU A 84 -0.58 -0.27 12.63
N VAL A 85 0.68 -0.55 12.39
CA VAL A 85 1.11 -1.48 11.33
C VAL A 85 1.48 -2.81 11.96
N ILE A 86 0.91 -3.88 11.41
CA ILE A 86 1.30 -5.25 11.72
C ILE A 86 2.06 -5.80 10.52
N HIS A 87 3.29 -6.21 10.78
CA HIS A 87 4.16 -6.86 9.82
C HIS A 87 4.88 -8.03 10.52
N PRO A 88 4.47 -9.27 10.26
CA PRO A 88 5.19 -10.43 10.78
C PRO A 88 6.60 -10.50 10.19
N GLU A 89 7.59 -10.91 10.99
CA GLU A 89 8.97 -11.08 10.52
C GLU A 89 9.02 -12.02 9.30
N ASN A 90 9.81 -11.65 8.29
CA ASN A 90 9.95 -12.37 7.03
C ASN A 90 8.65 -12.56 6.21
N SER A 91 7.59 -11.80 6.51
CA SER A 91 6.36 -11.82 5.71
C SER A 91 6.41 -10.75 4.60
N GLU A 92 5.72 -10.99 3.49
CA GLU A 92 5.41 -9.97 2.50
C GLU A 92 4.15 -9.17 2.83
N ASN A 93 3.44 -9.57 3.90
CA ASN A 93 2.17 -8.98 4.29
C ASN A 93 2.37 -7.80 5.24
N TRP A 94 1.81 -6.67 4.82
CA TRP A 94 1.73 -5.43 5.57
C TRP A 94 0.26 -5.16 5.87
N THR A 95 -0.11 -5.12 7.14
CA THR A 95 -1.50 -4.87 7.53
C THR A 95 -1.61 -3.59 8.32
N LEU A 96 -2.38 -2.63 7.81
CA LEU A 96 -2.79 -1.46 8.57
C LEU A 96 -3.97 -1.83 9.45
N GLN A 97 -3.78 -1.70 10.75
CA GLN A 97 -4.81 -1.93 11.76
C GLN A 97 -5.33 -0.59 12.28
N ILE A 98 -6.66 -0.47 12.40
CA ILE A 98 -7.34 0.69 12.98
C ILE A 98 -8.20 0.18 14.14
N LYS A 99 -7.85 0.55 15.37
CA LYS A 99 -8.64 0.24 16.57
C LYS A 99 -9.80 1.24 16.71
N SER A 100 -10.98 0.74 17.07
CA SER A 100 -12.20 1.56 17.25
C SER A 100 -12.40 2.57 16.11
N PRO A 101 -12.44 2.11 14.85
CA PRO A 101 -12.63 2.98 13.69
C PRO A 101 -13.96 3.70 13.80
N GLN A 102 -13.98 4.94 13.33
CA GLN A 102 -15.13 5.83 13.38
C GLN A 102 -15.64 6.05 11.96
N GLU A 103 -16.87 6.50 11.78
CA GLU A 103 -17.42 6.82 10.45
C GLU A 103 -16.53 7.81 9.68
N ARG A 104 -15.89 8.75 10.40
CA ARG A 104 -14.92 9.71 9.84
C ARG A 104 -13.64 9.08 9.28
N ASP A 105 -13.34 7.84 9.64
CA ASP A 105 -12.18 7.09 9.13
C ASP A 105 -12.51 6.42 7.79
N SER A 106 -13.77 6.38 7.37
CA SER A 106 -14.16 5.95 6.04
C SER A 106 -13.42 6.74 4.95
N GLY A 107 -13.07 6.05 3.86
CA GLY A 107 -12.37 6.63 2.73
C GLY A 107 -11.37 5.67 2.09
N VAL A 108 -10.54 6.23 1.21
CA VAL A 108 -9.53 5.48 0.46
C VAL A 108 -8.18 5.55 1.16
N TYR A 109 -7.58 4.38 1.36
CA TYR A 109 -6.23 4.17 1.88
C TYR A 109 -5.35 3.60 0.78
N GLU A 110 -4.17 4.14 0.62
CA GLU A 110 -3.19 3.70 -0.36
C GLU A 110 -2.04 2.99 0.35
N CYS A 111 -1.78 1.77 -0.08
CA CYS A 111 -0.55 1.05 0.20
C CYS A 111 0.40 1.31 -0.97
N GLN A 112 1.53 1.96 -0.73
CA GLN A 112 2.49 2.29 -1.79
C GLN A 112 3.90 1.80 -1.45
N VAL A 113 4.68 1.49 -2.49
CA VAL A 113 6.11 1.18 -2.40
C VAL A 113 6.90 2.17 -3.26
N SER A 114 8.07 2.58 -2.79
CA SER A 114 8.93 3.57 -3.45
C SER A 114 9.81 2.94 -4.54
N THR A 115 9.18 2.18 -5.45
CA THR A 115 9.83 1.64 -6.64
C THR A 115 9.69 2.62 -7.81
N GLU A 116 10.56 2.50 -8.81
CA GLU A 116 10.44 3.21 -10.08
C GLU A 116 10.05 2.19 -11.16
N PRO A 117 8.88 2.28 -11.81
CA PRO A 117 7.80 3.24 -11.58
C PRO A 117 7.05 2.97 -10.27
N LYS A 118 6.46 4.03 -9.68
CA LYS A 118 5.70 3.96 -8.43
C LYS A 118 4.61 2.90 -8.50
N MET A 119 4.63 1.95 -7.58
CA MET A 119 3.56 0.95 -7.43
C MET A 119 2.70 1.28 -6.20
N SER A 120 1.38 1.23 -6.37
CA SER A 120 0.44 1.40 -5.27
C SER A 120 -0.86 0.65 -5.45
N LEU A 121 -1.49 0.34 -4.33
CA LEU A 121 -2.79 -0.33 -4.21
C LEU A 121 -3.73 0.53 -3.38
N ASN A 122 -4.94 0.75 -3.89
CA ASN A 122 -5.96 1.54 -3.21
C ASN A 122 -7.02 0.63 -2.57
N TYR A 123 -7.36 0.90 -1.32
CA TYR A 123 -8.34 0.18 -0.52
C TYR A 123 -9.42 1.14 -0.05
N THR A 124 -10.69 0.77 -0.23
CA THR A 124 -11.81 1.57 0.27
C THR A 124 -12.29 0.97 1.59
N LEU A 125 -12.18 1.74 2.65
CA LEU A 125 -12.74 1.44 3.97
C LEU A 125 -14.08 2.15 4.12
N ASN A 126 -15.14 1.40 4.42
CA ASN A 126 -16.45 1.95 4.74
C ASN A 126 -16.85 1.53 6.16
N VAL A 127 -16.92 2.51 7.06
CA VAL A 127 -17.36 2.33 8.45
C VAL A 127 -18.80 2.82 8.53
N VAL A 128 -19.75 1.91 8.72
CA VAL A 128 -21.17 2.24 8.86
C VAL A 128 -21.53 2.32 10.33
N GLY A 129 -22.06 3.48 10.75
CA GLY A 129 -22.80 3.59 11.99
C GLY A 129 -24.29 3.53 11.71
N GLU A 130 -24.96 2.71 12.51
CA GLU A 130 -26.42 2.70 12.70
C GLU A 130 -26.99 4.03 13.24
#